data_AF-A0AAD0K7X6-F1
#
_entry.id   AF-A0AAD0K7X6-F1
#
_cell.length_a   1.000
_cell.length_b   1.000
_cell.length_c   1.000
_cell.angle_alpha   90.00
_cell.angle_beta   90.00
_cell.angle_gamma   90.00
#
_symmetry.space_group_name_H-M   'P 1'
#
loop_
_entity.id
_entity.type
_entity.pdbx_description
1 polymer ?
#
loop_
_entity_poly.entity_id
_entity_poly.type
_entity_poly.pdbx_seq_one_letter_code
_entity_poly.pdbx_strand_id
1 'polypeptide(L)'
;MGIRYYAYPLQPGDVNEARRNPYPFLSPDPLIDAWGREQDRPRMLYLDKAWRELQHVFAVTDGRLQPRISLELVKGNVTPVGPYGGHVGFVHVLSPDVVKEVAEDIVMVEPIVETDIIEAVPYSNADYANSFLREAQDFMVALADDGLGLVYTIR
;
A
#
# COMPACT_ATOMS: atom_id res chain seq x y z
N MET A 1 -10.62 7.49 14.12
CA MET A 1 -10.49 6.69 12.87
C MET A 1 -9.06 6.17 12.81
N GLY A 2 -8.84 4.93 12.38
CA GLY A 2 -7.51 4.32 12.35
C GLY A 2 -6.69 4.73 11.13
N ILE A 3 -5.38 4.54 11.23
CA ILE A 3 -4.39 4.75 10.16
C ILE A 3 -4.61 3.70 9.07
N ARG A 4 -4.69 4.14 7.81
CA ARG A 4 -5.01 3.32 6.65
C ARG A 4 -4.14 3.64 5.46
N TYR A 5 -4.13 2.71 4.52
CA TYR A 5 -3.37 2.80 3.28
C TYR A 5 -4.27 3.07 2.08
N TYR A 6 -3.84 4.00 1.22
CA TYR A 6 -4.50 4.34 -0.04
C TYR A 6 -3.45 4.58 -1.12
N ALA A 7 -3.63 4.01 -2.31
CA ALA A 7 -2.73 4.26 -3.44
C ALA A 7 -3.49 4.49 -4.74
N TYR A 8 -2.94 5.35 -5.59
CA TYR A 8 -3.54 5.80 -6.83
C TYR A 8 -2.56 5.63 -8.00
N PRO A 9 -3.05 5.20 -9.18
CA PRO A 9 -2.25 5.18 -10.40
C PRO A 9 -1.66 6.55 -10.70
N LEU A 10 -0.42 6.59 -11.17
CA LEU A 10 0.27 7.82 -11.54
C LEU A 10 0.79 7.72 -12.98
N GLN A 11 0.55 8.75 -13.80
CA GLN A 11 1.07 8.75 -15.16
C GLN A 11 2.60 8.82 -15.16
N PRO A 12 3.30 8.15 -16.11
CA PRO A 12 4.77 8.13 -16.15
C PRO A 12 5.37 9.53 -16.26
N GLY A 13 4.69 10.45 -16.97
CA GLY A 13 5.11 11.85 -17.10
C GLY A 13 5.04 12.65 -15.78
N ASP A 14 4.19 12.24 -14.84
CA ASP A 14 3.90 12.99 -13.62
C ASP A 14 4.79 12.57 -12.44
N VAL A 15 5.55 11.47 -12.56
CA VAL A 15 6.39 10.91 -11.48
C VAL A 15 7.31 11.94 -10.85
N ASN A 16 7.98 12.76 -11.66
CA ASN A 16 8.91 13.77 -11.17
C ASN A 16 8.20 14.96 -10.50
N GLU A 17 6.96 15.26 -10.90
CA GLU A 17 6.14 16.26 -10.23
C GLU A 17 5.61 15.74 -8.90
N ALA A 18 5.05 14.52 -8.89
CA ALA A 18 4.55 13.88 -7.69
C ALA A 18 5.66 13.68 -6.63
N ARG A 19 6.89 13.38 -7.04
CA ARG A 19 8.05 13.31 -6.11
C ARG A 19 8.35 14.65 -5.43
N ARG A 20 8.05 15.78 -6.09
CA ARG A 20 8.25 17.13 -5.53
C ARG A 20 7.05 17.58 -4.69
N ASN A 21 5.85 17.27 -5.16
CA ASN A 21 4.60 17.57 -4.46
C ASN A 21 3.56 16.47 -4.76
N PRO A 22 3.39 15.48 -3.87
CA PRO A 22 2.53 14.33 -4.16
C PRO A 22 1.04 14.60 -3.90
N TYR A 23 0.70 15.63 -3.11
CA TYR A 23 -0.67 15.89 -2.67
C TYR A 23 -1.69 16.16 -3.79
N PRO A 24 -1.34 16.83 -4.91
CA PRO A 24 -2.26 16.98 -6.05
C PRO A 24 -2.65 15.65 -6.72
N PHE A 25 -1.85 14.59 -6.52
CA PHE A 25 -2.08 13.26 -7.08
C PHE A 25 -2.76 12.31 -6.08
N LEU A 26 -3.07 12.80 -4.88
CA LEU A 26 -3.83 12.08 -3.87
C LEU A 26 -5.23 12.67 -3.80
N SER A 27 -6.22 11.81 -3.57
CA SER A 27 -7.58 12.26 -3.33
C SER A 27 -7.69 13.08 -2.03
N PRO A 28 -8.52 14.16 -2.03
CA PRO A 28 -8.83 14.88 -0.80
C PRO A 28 -9.56 14.00 0.22
N ASP A 29 -10.38 13.05 -0.23
CA ASP A 29 -11.11 12.10 0.62
C ASP A 29 -10.98 10.64 0.12
N PRO A 30 -9.81 10.00 0.36
CA PRO A 30 -9.55 8.61 0.03
C PRO A 30 -10.47 7.60 0.72
N LEU A 31 -11.12 7.99 1.83
CA LEU A 31 -12.05 7.09 2.49
C LEU A 31 -13.36 7.01 1.69
N ILE A 32 -13.84 8.15 1.18
CA ILE A 32 -14.98 8.16 0.26
C ILE A 32 -14.62 7.45 -1.05
N ASP A 33 -13.39 7.54 -1.54
CA ASP A 33 -12.98 6.78 -2.72
C ASP A 33 -13.01 5.27 -2.48
N ALA A 34 -12.62 4.81 -1.28
CA ALA A 34 -12.62 3.39 -0.93
C ALA A 34 -14.01 2.85 -0.52
N TRP A 35 -14.86 3.66 0.11
CA TRP A 35 -16.13 3.22 0.72
C TRP A 35 -17.38 3.87 0.13
N GLY A 36 -17.23 4.80 -0.81
CA GLY A 36 -18.31 5.46 -1.52
C GLY A 36 -19.07 4.51 -2.44
N ARG A 37 -19.96 5.07 -3.26
CA ARG A 37 -20.72 4.29 -4.23
C ARG A 37 -19.77 3.65 -5.23
N GLU A 38 -19.95 2.35 -5.47
CA GLU A 38 -19.04 1.55 -6.30
C GLU A 38 -18.81 2.14 -7.69
N GLN A 39 -19.86 2.65 -8.35
CA GLN A 39 -19.76 3.28 -9.66
C GLN A 39 -18.93 4.58 -9.71
N ASP A 40 -18.73 5.21 -8.56
CA ASP A 40 -18.02 6.49 -8.43
C ASP A 40 -16.57 6.28 -7.93
N ARG A 41 -16.20 5.04 -7.57
CA ARG A 41 -14.86 4.76 -7.01
C ARG A 41 -13.80 4.88 -8.10
N PRO A 42 -12.73 5.67 -7.88
CA PRO A 42 -11.62 5.69 -8.80
C PRO A 42 -10.89 4.34 -8.77
N ARG A 43 -10.09 4.07 -9.81
CA ARG A 43 -9.10 3.00 -9.74
C ARG A 43 -8.08 3.34 -8.65
N MET A 44 -8.06 2.54 -7.58
CA MET A 44 -7.16 2.72 -6.44
C MET A 44 -6.89 1.38 -5.75
N LEU A 45 -5.81 1.32 -4.95
CA LEU A 45 -5.56 0.25 -4.01
C LEU A 45 -5.85 0.73 -2.60
N TYR A 46 -6.70 -0.01 -1.89
CA TYR A 46 -7.02 0.22 -0.49
C TYR A 46 -6.63 -1.02 0.31
N LEU A 47 -5.80 -0.87 1.35
CA LEU A 47 -5.37 -2.02 2.18
C LEU A 47 -5.94 -1.98 3.59
N ASP A 48 -6.89 -1.07 3.88
CA ASP A 48 -7.32 -0.72 5.24
C ASP A 48 -6.12 -0.64 6.20
N LYS A 49 -6.06 -1.51 7.21
CA LYS A 49 -4.94 -1.65 8.16
C LYS A 49 -3.99 -2.80 7.81
N ALA A 50 -4.34 -3.66 6.86
CA ALA A 50 -3.56 -4.82 6.43
C ALA A 50 -2.19 -4.43 5.85
N TRP A 51 -1.98 -3.16 5.48
CA TRP A 51 -0.68 -2.65 5.03
C TRP A 51 0.44 -2.96 6.02
N ARG A 52 0.15 -3.04 7.32
CA ARG A 52 1.16 -3.28 8.35
C ARG A 52 1.61 -4.74 8.38
N GLU A 53 0.66 -5.65 8.20
CA GLU A 53 0.90 -7.08 8.03
C GLU A 53 1.67 -7.33 6.73
N LEU A 54 1.27 -6.71 5.62
CA LEU A 54 2.01 -6.81 4.35
C LEU A 54 3.43 -6.24 4.48
N GLN A 55 3.61 -5.13 5.21
CA GLN A 55 4.94 -4.58 5.48
C GLN A 55 5.82 -5.58 6.23
N HIS A 56 5.26 -6.34 7.17
CA HIS A 56 6.01 -7.38 7.88
C HIS A 56 6.39 -8.54 6.94
N VAL A 57 5.41 -9.06 6.20
CA VAL A 57 5.59 -10.19 5.25
C VAL A 57 6.64 -9.86 4.18
N PHE A 58 6.69 -8.61 3.70
CA PHE A 58 7.69 -8.20 2.72
C PHE A 58 9.05 -7.86 3.32
N ALA A 59 9.14 -7.62 4.63
CA ALA A 59 10.39 -7.30 5.30
C ALA A 59 11.12 -8.52 5.86
N VAL A 60 10.38 -9.58 6.21
CA VAL A 60 10.90 -10.72 6.97
C VAL A 60 10.66 -12.03 6.23
N THR A 61 11.70 -12.86 6.14
CA THR A 61 11.61 -14.23 5.62
C THR A 61 12.36 -15.15 6.58
N ASP A 62 11.73 -16.25 6.99
CA ASP A 62 12.26 -17.21 7.98
C ASP A 62 12.74 -16.55 9.29
N GLY A 63 11.97 -15.56 9.77
CA GLY A 63 12.28 -14.81 10.99
C GLY A 63 13.50 -13.89 10.90
N ARG A 64 14.05 -13.68 9.70
CA ARG A 64 15.18 -12.78 9.46
C ARG A 64 14.74 -11.60 8.61
N LEU A 65 15.25 -10.41 8.95
CA LEU A 65 15.06 -9.21 8.14
C LEU A 65 15.74 -9.41 6.78
N GLN A 66 14.93 -9.64 5.75
CA GLN A 66 15.33 -9.85 4.36
C GLN A 66 14.31 -9.14 3.46
N PRO A 67 14.39 -7.80 3.35
CA PRO A 67 13.42 -7.03 2.59
C PRO A 67 13.44 -7.41 1.11
N ARG A 68 12.26 -7.75 0.58
CA ARG A 68 12.02 -7.92 -0.87
C ARG A 68 11.48 -6.63 -1.49
N ILE A 69 11.55 -6.51 -2.82
CA ILE A 69 11.18 -5.27 -3.52
C ILE A 69 9.71 -4.89 -3.28
N SER A 70 8.81 -5.86 -3.06
CA SER A 70 7.41 -5.60 -2.66
C SER A 70 7.26 -4.72 -1.43
N LEU A 71 8.28 -4.64 -0.56
CA LEU A 71 8.26 -3.74 0.59
C LEU A 71 8.11 -2.27 0.17
N GLU A 72 8.57 -1.87 -1.01
CA GLU A 72 8.43 -0.50 -1.54
C GLU A 72 6.98 -0.02 -1.58
N LEU A 73 6.03 -0.94 -1.78
CA LEU A 73 4.60 -0.67 -1.78
C LEU A 73 4.09 -0.17 -0.42
N VAL A 74 4.74 -0.55 0.69
CA VAL A 74 4.24 -0.35 2.07
C VAL A 74 5.30 0.07 3.09
N LYS A 75 6.52 0.45 2.67
CA LYS A 75 7.70 0.66 3.56
C LYS A 75 7.58 1.78 4.60
N GLY A 76 6.56 2.63 4.51
CA GLY A 76 6.41 3.81 5.34
C GLY A 76 5.73 3.58 6.69
N ASN A 77 5.69 4.63 7.51
CA ASN A 77 4.85 4.68 8.71
C ASN A 77 4.47 6.13 9.03
N VAL A 78 3.35 6.34 9.72
CA VAL A 78 2.95 7.67 10.17
C VAL A 78 3.89 8.18 11.26
N THR A 79 4.03 9.50 11.35
CA THR A 79 4.77 10.15 12.45
C THR A 79 3.79 10.61 13.52
N PRO A 80 3.79 10.05 14.74
CA PRO A 80 2.95 10.54 15.82
C PRO A 80 3.23 12.00 16.14
N VAL A 81 2.18 12.80 16.36
CA VAL A 81 2.29 14.20 16.78
C VAL A 81 1.37 14.50 17.96
N GLY A 82 1.98 15.07 19.01
CA GLY A 82 1.27 15.49 20.22
C GLY A 82 0.75 14.33 21.09
N PRO A 83 0.16 14.65 22.25
CA PRO A 83 -0.26 13.64 23.23
C PRO A 83 -1.62 13.00 22.93
N TYR A 84 -2.35 13.49 21.93
CA TYR A 84 -3.75 13.12 21.68
C TYR A 84 -3.94 12.17 20.49
N GLY A 85 -2.91 11.40 20.13
CA GLY A 85 -2.99 10.41 19.04
C GLY A 85 -3.13 11.03 17.65
N GLY A 86 -2.68 12.28 17.47
CA GLY A 86 -2.51 12.86 16.15
C GLY A 86 -1.32 12.23 15.44
N HIS A 87 -1.33 12.26 14.11
CA HIS A 87 -0.22 11.76 13.31
C HIS A 87 -0.10 12.53 12.00
N VAL A 88 1.13 12.64 11.50
CA VAL A 88 1.43 13.09 10.14
C VAL A 88 1.51 11.86 9.26
N GLY A 89 0.73 11.86 8.17
CA GLY A 89 0.72 10.78 7.22
C GLY A 89 2.07 10.59 6.51
N PHE A 90 2.31 9.38 6.04
CA PHE A 90 3.41 9.07 5.14
C PHE A 90 2.91 9.14 3.70
N VAL A 91 3.76 9.59 2.77
CA VAL A 91 3.46 9.63 1.33
C VAL A 91 4.68 9.16 0.55
N HIS A 92 4.46 8.33 -0.46
CA HIS A 92 5.54 7.86 -1.32
C HIS A 92 5.10 7.67 -2.77
N VAL A 93 6.06 7.74 -3.68
CA VAL A 93 5.86 7.68 -5.14
C VAL A 93 6.77 6.62 -5.72
N LEU A 94 6.19 5.67 -6.45
CA LEU A 94 6.89 4.66 -7.23
C LEU A 94 6.86 5.03 -8.71
N SER A 95 8.02 4.94 -9.37
CA SER A 95 8.09 5.05 -10.83
C SER A 95 7.56 3.78 -11.50
N PRO A 96 7.17 3.82 -12.79
CA PRO A 96 6.75 2.65 -13.54
C PRO A 96 7.73 1.47 -13.45
N ASP A 97 9.04 1.73 -13.51
CA ASP A 97 10.05 0.68 -13.39
C ASP A 97 9.98 -0.04 -12.03
N VAL A 98 9.79 0.70 -10.94
CA VAL A 98 9.66 0.13 -9.59
C VAL A 98 8.31 -0.59 -9.44
N VAL A 99 7.24 -0.03 -10.01
CA VAL A 99 5.93 -0.71 -10.05
C VAL A 99 6.04 -2.06 -10.74
N LYS A 100 6.77 -2.13 -11.86
CA LYS A 100 7.01 -3.37 -12.60
C LYS A 100 7.80 -4.39 -11.77
N GLU A 101 8.91 -3.98 -11.15
CA GLU A 101 9.69 -4.88 -10.28
C GLU A 101 8.86 -5.40 -9.09
N VAL A 102 8.04 -4.52 -8.47
CA VAL A 102 7.11 -4.92 -7.41
C VAL A 102 6.05 -5.89 -7.94
N ALA A 103 5.48 -5.65 -9.11
CA ALA A 103 4.46 -6.52 -9.69
C ALA A 103 5.00 -7.93 -9.98
N GLU A 104 6.25 -8.04 -10.45
CA GLU A 104 6.92 -9.32 -10.68
C GLU A 104 7.23 -10.08 -9.37
N ASP A 105 7.56 -9.36 -8.29
CA ASP A 105 7.88 -9.95 -6.98
C ASP A 105 6.64 -10.31 -6.16
N ILE A 106 5.62 -9.43 -6.12
CA ILE A 106 4.46 -9.57 -5.23
C ILE A 106 3.61 -10.81 -5.56
N VAL A 107 3.56 -11.21 -6.83
CA VAL A 107 2.86 -12.43 -7.28
C VAL A 107 3.53 -13.72 -6.82
N MET A 108 4.81 -13.65 -6.43
CA MET A 108 5.58 -14.77 -5.87
C MET A 108 5.38 -14.92 -4.36
N VAL A 109 4.65 -14.00 -3.73
CA VAL A 109 4.35 -14.06 -2.30
C VAL A 109 3.25 -15.10 -2.07
N GLU A 110 3.59 -16.14 -1.30
CA GLU A 110 2.64 -17.17 -0.90
C GLU A 110 1.56 -16.61 0.04
N PRO A 111 0.39 -17.25 0.14
CA PRO A 111 -0.63 -16.85 1.09
C PRO A 111 -0.09 -16.81 2.53
N ILE A 112 -0.38 -15.71 3.21
CA ILE A 112 -0.01 -15.44 4.60
C ILE A 112 -0.68 -16.48 5.49
N VAL A 113 0.05 -17.04 6.45
CA VAL A 113 -0.50 -17.92 7.48
C VAL A 113 -0.50 -17.23 8.85
N GLU A 114 -1.28 -17.73 9.81
CA GLU A 114 -1.44 -17.11 11.13
C GLU A 114 -0.10 -16.88 11.87
N THR A 115 0.91 -17.72 11.62
CA THR A 115 2.23 -17.57 12.25
C THR A 115 3.03 -16.37 11.74
N ASP A 116 2.65 -15.80 10.61
CA ASP A 116 3.32 -14.64 10.01
C ASP A 116 2.81 -13.31 10.62
N ILE A 117 1.73 -13.35 11.40
CA ILE A 117 1.09 -12.17 11.99
C ILE A 117 1.73 -11.86 13.35
N ILE A 118 2.59 -10.83 13.40
CA ILE A 118 3.30 -10.45 14.64
C ILE A 118 2.45 -9.56 15.56
N GLU A 119 1.78 -8.56 15.00
CA GLU A 119 0.91 -7.64 15.75
C GLU A 119 -0.49 -7.75 15.16
N ALA A 120 -1.32 -8.63 15.72
CA ALA A 120 -2.73 -8.68 15.33
C ALA A 120 -3.36 -7.33 15.66
N VAL A 121 -3.51 -6.47 14.65
CA VAL A 121 -4.46 -5.37 14.70
C VAL A 121 -5.80 -5.99 15.08
N PRO A 122 -6.65 -5.34 15.92
CA PRO A 122 -7.94 -5.92 16.26
C PRO A 122 -8.68 -6.34 14.99
N TYR A 123 -9.10 -7.61 14.94
CA TYR A 123 -9.78 -8.26 13.81
C TYR A 123 -8.93 -8.62 12.58
N SER A 124 -7.60 -8.50 12.65
CA SER A 124 -6.69 -9.01 11.63
C SER A 124 -6.45 -10.52 11.81
N ASN A 125 -6.51 -11.27 10.70
CA ASN A 125 -6.21 -12.69 10.61
C ASN A 125 -5.64 -13.01 9.22
N ALA A 126 -5.21 -14.25 8.99
CA ALA A 126 -4.60 -14.64 7.73
C ALA A 126 -5.54 -14.43 6.52
N ASP A 127 -6.83 -14.76 6.65
CA ASP A 127 -7.82 -14.60 5.58
C ASP A 127 -8.00 -13.13 5.18
N TYR A 128 -8.04 -12.24 6.18
CA TYR A 128 -8.13 -10.80 6.03
C TYR A 128 -6.89 -10.22 5.33
N ALA A 129 -5.69 -10.60 5.77
CA ALA A 129 -4.46 -10.14 5.14
C ALA A 129 -4.35 -10.67 3.69
N ASN A 130 -4.75 -11.93 3.45
CA ASN A 130 -4.74 -12.55 2.14
C ASN A 130 -5.75 -11.95 1.16
N SER A 131 -6.89 -11.44 1.60
CA SER A 131 -7.80 -10.72 0.69
C SER A 131 -7.12 -9.47 0.14
N PHE A 132 -6.46 -8.69 1.00
CA PHE A 132 -5.73 -7.50 0.59
C PHE A 132 -4.44 -7.81 -0.17
N LEU A 133 -3.75 -8.91 0.13
CA LEU A 133 -2.60 -9.36 -0.67
C LEU A 133 -3.02 -9.65 -2.11
N ARG A 134 -4.14 -10.36 -2.32
CA ARG A 134 -4.67 -10.62 -3.68
C ARG A 134 -5.04 -9.33 -4.41
N GLU A 135 -5.74 -8.41 -3.74
CA GLU A 135 -6.07 -7.11 -4.32
C GLU A 135 -4.79 -6.32 -4.70
N ALA A 136 -3.75 -6.36 -3.87
CA ALA A 136 -2.47 -5.73 -4.16
C ALA A 136 -1.77 -6.39 -5.36
N GLN A 137 -1.76 -7.72 -5.44
CA GLN A 137 -1.20 -8.47 -6.56
C GLN A 137 -1.88 -8.08 -7.87
N ASP A 138 -3.21 -8.16 -7.93
CA ASP A 138 -4.00 -7.83 -9.12
C ASP A 138 -3.79 -6.36 -9.54
N PHE A 139 -3.80 -5.45 -8.57
CA PHE A 139 -3.64 -4.03 -8.83
C PHE A 139 -2.23 -3.69 -9.36
N MET A 140 -1.18 -4.26 -8.78
CA MET A 140 0.19 -4.00 -9.20
C MET A 140 0.49 -4.57 -10.59
N VAL A 141 -0.01 -5.78 -10.90
CA VAL A 141 0.08 -6.36 -12.25
C VAL A 141 -0.60 -5.45 -13.26
N ALA A 142 -1.83 -5.00 -12.96
CA ALA A 142 -2.55 -4.11 -13.87
C ALA A 142 -1.84 -2.76 -14.09
N LEU A 143 -1.18 -2.19 -13.06
CA LEU A 143 -0.40 -0.96 -13.24
C LEU A 143 0.86 -1.18 -14.07
N ALA A 144 1.54 -2.30 -13.86
CA ALA A 144 2.74 -2.66 -14.61
C ALA A 144 2.43 -2.86 -16.10
N ASP A 145 1.33 -3.55 -16.42
CA ASP A 145 0.85 -3.75 -17.79
C ASP A 145 0.52 -2.43 -18.49
N ASP A 146 -0.03 -1.46 -17.75
CA ASP A 146 -0.36 -0.13 -18.26
C ASP A 146 0.84 0.83 -18.30
N GLY A 147 2.01 0.43 -17.77
CA GLY A 147 3.20 1.28 -17.69
C GLY A 147 3.05 2.47 -16.74
N LEU A 148 2.22 2.33 -15.71
CA LEU A 148 1.90 3.39 -14.75
C LEU A 148 2.82 3.35 -13.53
N GLY A 149 3.04 4.53 -12.94
CA GLY A 149 3.59 4.67 -11.60
C GLY A 149 2.50 4.55 -10.53
N LEU A 150 2.89 4.81 -9.28
CA LEU A 150 2.00 4.78 -8.12
C LEU A 150 2.33 5.94 -7.19
N VAL A 151 1.30 6.55 -6.60
CA VAL A 151 1.46 7.37 -5.39
C VAL A 151 0.58 6.80 -4.29
N TYR A 152 1.12 6.68 -3.07
CA TYR A 152 0.36 6.17 -1.94
C TYR A 152 0.55 6.99 -0.68
N THR A 153 -0.41 6.88 0.23
CA THR A 153 -0.36 7.47 1.55
C THR A 153 -0.81 6.49 2.64
N ILE A 154 -0.15 6.58 3.80
CA ILE A 154 -0.54 5.93 5.04
C ILE A 154 -0.96 7.03 6.01
N ARG A 155 -2.24 7.08 6.40
CA ARG A 155 -2.80 8.16 7.24
C ARG A 155 -4.13 7.81 7.89
#